data_AF-A0AA96UZY3-F1
#
_entry.id   AF-A0AA96UZY3-F1
#
_cell.length_a   1.000
_cell.length_b   1.000
_cell.length_c   1.000
_cell.angle_alpha   90.00
_cell.angle_beta   90.00
_cell.angle_gamma   90.00
#
_symmetry.space_group_name_H-M   'P 1'
#
loop_
_entity.id
_entity.type
_entity.pdbx_description
1 polymer ?
#
loop_
_entity_poly.entity_id
_entity_poly.type
_entity_poly.pdbx_seq_one_letter_code
_entity_poly.pdbx_strand_id
1 'polypeptide(L)'
;MKRNNLFAVLILVCLFGLLSCGMAAAAEVPYDLSSGDLKINVTNTNTMTINGGRTSYSISDTVISVNSSGITNNAIYIDGRNQTSANTIQIILNGVDIEAQYQSKTSLSYKQNPISIVNRAKVNLEIKEDTVNSLKAPDWYAAIRVSNGTQMTMNGTGTLNIQGGSYAAGIGGNAGLNNAAGESTGSITINDGIININVAEYSIGIGGGAGGIGSVGKYSG
;
A
#
# COMPACT_ATOMS: atom_id res chain seq x y z
N MET A 1 25.75 56.21 -8.27
CA MET A 1 24.80 55.09 -8.06
C MET A 1 23.78 55.49 -7.01
N LYS A 2 22.48 55.44 -7.33
CA LYS A 2 21.39 55.93 -6.47
C LYS A 2 21.19 54.97 -5.29
N ARG A 3 21.12 55.49 -4.05
CA ARG A 3 20.91 54.76 -2.77
C ARG A 3 19.75 53.75 -2.81
N ASN A 4 18.79 53.92 -3.72
CA ASN A 4 17.63 53.04 -3.87
C ASN A 4 17.97 51.66 -4.45
N ASN A 5 19.09 51.50 -5.17
CA ASN A 5 19.48 50.21 -5.74
C ASN A 5 20.13 49.27 -4.71
N LEU A 6 20.69 49.81 -3.62
CA LEU A 6 21.35 49.00 -2.59
C LEU A 6 20.34 48.26 -1.69
N PHE A 7 19.20 48.90 -1.40
CA PHE A 7 18.12 48.28 -0.64
C PHE A 7 17.38 47.17 -1.41
N ALA A 8 17.21 47.33 -2.73
CA ALA A 8 16.59 46.31 -3.57
C ALA A 8 17.43 45.02 -3.67
N VAL A 9 18.77 45.16 -3.75
CA VAL A 9 19.68 44.01 -3.78
C VAL A 9 19.72 43.28 -2.43
N LEU A 10 19.66 43.99 -1.31
CA LEU A 10 19.68 43.38 0.02
C LEU A 10 18.40 42.57 0.32
N ILE A 11 17.23 43.05 -0.11
CA ILE A 11 15.96 42.31 0.03
C ILE A 11 15.96 41.05 -0.84
N LEU A 12 16.53 41.10 -2.05
CA LEU A 12 16.62 39.95 -2.94
C LEU A 12 17.54 38.85 -2.38
N VAL A 13 18.66 39.21 -1.75
CA VAL A 13 19.58 38.26 -1.10
C VAL A 13 18.93 37.61 0.14
N CYS A 14 18.14 38.35 0.91
CA CYS A 14 17.37 37.78 2.03
C CYS A 14 16.23 36.85 1.55
N LEU A 15 15.60 37.13 0.40
CA LEU A 15 14.57 36.26 -0.16
C LEU A 15 15.14 34.92 -0.63
N PHE A 16 16.32 34.91 -1.27
CA PHE A 16 16.98 33.66 -1.68
C PHE A 16 17.55 32.86 -0.49
N GLY A 17 17.92 33.51 0.61
CA GLY A 17 18.38 32.83 1.83
C GLY A 17 17.28 32.07 2.59
N LEU A 18 16.03 32.57 2.53
CA LEU A 18 14.89 31.98 3.25
C LEU A 18 14.16 30.88 2.47
N LEU A 19 14.49 30.66 1.20
CA LEU A 19 13.92 29.58 0.37
C LEU A 19 14.66 28.24 0.50
N SER A 20 15.69 28.17 1.35
CA SER A 20 16.45 26.94 1.64
C SER A 20 15.96 26.20 2.89
N CYS A 21 14.68 26.36 3.25
CA CYS A 21 13.99 25.46 4.18
C CYS A 21 13.93 24.09 3.52
N GLY A 22 15.03 23.34 3.59
CA GLY A 22 15.11 21.96 3.13
C GLY A 22 14.03 21.19 3.87
N MET A 23 12.93 20.88 3.19
CA MET A 23 12.00 19.88 3.67
C MET A 23 12.83 18.62 3.85
N ALA A 24 13.00 18.20 5.10
CA ALA A 24 13.67 16.94 5.38
C ALA A 24 12.90 15.87 4.60
N ALA A 25 13.58 15.24 3.64
CA ALA A 25 13.00 14.15 2.89
C ALA A 25 12.61 13.05 3.88
N ALA A 26 11.45 12.42 3.66
CA ALA A 26 11.03 11.28 4.46
C ALA A 26 12.13 10.21 4.43
N ALA A 27 12.38 9.57 5.57
CA ALA A 27 13.36 8.50 5.66
C ALA A 27 12.86 7.30 4.85
N GLU A 28 13.62 6.90 3.84
CA GLU A 28 13.34 5.69 3.07
C GLU A 28 13.90 4.46 3.81
N VAL A 29 13.04 3.47 4.05
CA VAL A 29 13.39 2.19 4.65
C VAL A 29 13.26 1.11 3.57
N PRO A 30 14.39 0.64 2.99
CA PRO A 30 14.33 -0.42 1.98
C PRO A 30 14.00 -1.77 2.64
N TYR A 31 13.23 -2.60 1.94
CA TYR A 31 12.87 -3.94 2.39
C TYR A 31 12.82 -4.92 1.20
N ASP A 32 13.59 -6.01 1.28
CA ASP A 32 13.54 -7.11 0.31
C ASP A 32 12.67 -8.26 0.84
N LEU A 33 11.56 -8.52 0.15
CA LEU A 33 10.65 -9.63 0.46
C LEU A 33 11.27 -11.00 0.25
N SER A 34 12.46 -11.12 -0.34
CA SER A 34 13.24 -12.36 -0.32
C SER A 34 13.69 -12.74 1.09
N SER A 35 13.75 -11.79 2.03
CA SER A 35 14.16 -11.98 3.42
C SER A 35 13.02 -12.42 4.36
N GLY A 36 11.77 -12.42 3.89
CA GLY A 36 10.59 -12.79 4.68
C GLY A 36 9.43 -11.80 4.54
N ASP A 37 8.32 -12.11 5.20
CA ASP A 37 7.13 -11.25 5.22
C ASP A 37 7.45 -9.85 5.74
N LEU A 38 6.84 -8.82 5.14
CA LEU A 38 6.84 -7.47 5.65
C LEU A 38 5.59 -7.26 6.53
N LYS A 39 5.77 -7.00 7.81
CA LYS A 39 4.69 -6.73 8.77
C LYS A 39 4.81 -5.32 9.32
N ILE A 40 3.85 -4.47 9.01
CA ILE A 40 3.77 -3.11 9.52
C ILE A 40 2.66 -3.07 10.56
N ASN A 41 2.99 -2.68 11.79
CA ASN A 41 2.03 -2.57 12.87
C ASN A 41 2.00 -1.14 13.37
N VAL A 42 0.84 -0.48 13.29
CA VAL A 42 0.64 0.84 13.90
C VAL A 42 0.61 0.67 15.41
N THR A 43 1.62 1.18 16.09
CA THR A 43 1.78 1.03 17.55
C THR A 43 1.08 2.14 18.32
N ASN A 44 1.04 3.35 17.76
CA ASN A 44 0.31 4.50 18.30
C ASN A 44 -0.26 5.32 17.15
N THR A 45 -0.96 6.42 17.46
CA THR A 45 -1.60 7.31 16.50
C THR A 45 -0.71 7.73 15.32
N ASN A 46 0.60 7.93 15.53
CA ASN A 46 1.53 8.42 14.50
C ASN A 46 2.79 7.56 14.33
N THR A 47 2.85 6.38 14.96
CA THR A 47 4.05 5.54 14.92
C THR A 47 3.73 4.12 14.51
N MET A 48 4.68 3.49 13.84
CA MET A 48 4.61 2.09 13.42
C MET A 48 5.90 1.34 13.73
N THR A 49 5.82 0.02 13.80
CA THR A 49 6.99 -0.88 13.81
C THR A 49 6.93 -1.79 12.59
N ILE A 50 8.12 -2.21 12.15
CA ILE A 50 8.31 -3.15 11.03
C ILE A 50 8.80 -4.48 11.59
N ASN A 51 8.18 -5.59 11.19
CA ASN A 51 8.50 -6.97 11.58
C ASN A 51 8.59 -7.23 13.09
N GLY A 52 7.83 -6.48 13.89
CA GLY A 52 7.88 -6.58 15.35
C GLY A 52 9.20 -6.08 15.95
N GLY A 53 9.98 -5.32 15.18
CA GLY A 53 11.20 -4.68 15.63
C GLY A 53 10.95 -3.68 16.76
N ARG A 54 12.00 -3.40 17.54
CA ARG A 54 11.95 -2.43 18.65
C ARG A 54 11.98 -0.98 18.17
N THR A 55 12.47 -0.75 16.96
CA THR A 55 12.52 0.59 16.35
C THR A 55 11.13 1.05 15.98
N SER A 56 10.73 2.22 16.49
CA SER A 56 9.50 2.90 16.09
C SER A 56 9.81 3.93 15.02
N TYR A 57 8.98 3.94 13.98
CA TYR A 57 9.07 4.86 12.84
C TYR A 57 7.89 5.83 12.88
N SER A 58 8.14 7.09 12.52
CA SER A 58 7.08 8.08 12.30
C SER A 58 6.33 7.73 11.01
N ILE A 59 4.99 7.62 11.06
CA ILE A 59 4.19 7.30 9.87
C ILE A 59 4.28 8.40 8.82
N SER A 60 4.33 9.68 9.23
CA SER A 60 4.35 10.81 8.29
C SER A 60 5.69 11.00 7.59
N ASP A 61 6.77 10.51 8.20
CA ASP A 61 8.15 10.82 7.78
C ASP A 61 8.90 9.56 7.33
N THR A 62 8.21 8.45 7.14
CA THR A 62 8.80 7.18 6.71
C THR A 62 8.13 6.68 5.44
N VAL A 63 8.95 6.34 4.45
CA VAL A 63 8.52 5.65 3.24
C VAL A 63 9.17 4.27 3.22
N ILE A 64 8.39 3.23 2.98
CA ILE A 64 8.90 1.86 2.92
C ILE A 64 9.00 1.45 1.46
N SER A 65 10.22 1.21 0.99
CA SER A 65 10.52 0.87 -0.40
C SER A 65 10.72 -0.63 -0.50
N VAL A 66 9.78 -1.32 -1.12
CA VAL A 66 9.69 -2.79 -1.11
C VAL A 66 10.09 -3.33 -2.48
N ASN A 67 10.98 -4.32 -2.48
CA ASN A 67 11.34 -5.09 -3.68
C ASN A 67 11.27 -6.60 -3.39
N SER A 68 11.42 -7.42 -4.42
CA SER A 68 11.72 -8.84 -4.25
C SER A 68 12.78 -9.31 -5.24
N SER A 69 13.75 -10.07 -4.74
CA SER A 69 14.74 -10.75 -5.60
C SER A 69 14.12 -11.98 -6.30
N GLY A 70 13.16 -11.75 -7.20
CA GLY A 70 12.39 -12.77 -7.90
C GLY A 70 11.01 -13.04 -7.29
N ILE A 71 10.36 -14.12 -7.74
CA ILE A 71 9.05 -14.57 -7.22
C ILE A 71 9.21 -15.06 -5.78
N THR A 72 8.35 -14.58 -4.89
CA THR A 72 8.28 -15.00 -3.48
C THR A 72 6.86 -15.37 -3.08
N ASN A 73 6.73 -16.16 -1.99
CA ASN A 73 5.44 -16.43 -1.33
C ASN A 73 5.29 -15.65 0.00
N ASN A 74 6.21 -14.71 0.27
CA ASN A 74 6.12 -13.79 1.39
C ASN A 74 5.09 -12.70 1.13
N ALA A 75 4.50 -12.16 2.19
CA ALA A 75 3.40 -11.20 2.10
C ALA A 75 3.74 -9.85 2.75
N ILE A 76 3.00 -8.82 2.34
CA ILE A 76 2.96 -7.51 3.01
C ILE A 76 1.69 -7.44 3.86
N TYR A 77 1.85 -7.36 5.18
CA TYR A 77 0.74 -7.27 6.14
C TYR A 77 0.78 -5.94 6.88
N ILE A 78 -0.32 -5.20 6.85
CA ILE A 78 -0.42 -3.85 7.39
C ILE A 78 -1.59 -3.79 8.36
N ASP A 79 -1.27 -3.72 9.66
CA ASP A 79 -2.25 -3.66 10.74
C ASP A 79 -2.33 -2.24 11.33
N GLY A 80 -3.44 -1.55 11.02
CA GLY A 80 -3.73 -0.21 11.52
C GLY A 80 -4.57 -0.17 12.79
N ARG A 81 -4.58 -1.21 13.65
CA ARG A 81 -5.49 -1.29 14.82
C ARG A 81 -5.48 -0.06 15.72
N ASN A 82 -4.32 0.55 15.94
CA ASN A 82 -4.16 1.75 16.79
C ASN A 82 -4.19 3.06 16.00
N GLN A 83 -4.53 3.02 14.72
CA GLN A 83 -4.55 4.20 13.87
C GLN A 83 -5.82 5.01 14.12
N THR A 84 -5.62 6.22 14.65
CA THR A 84 -6.70 7.21 14.87
C THR A 84 -6.45 8.52 14.13
N SER A 85 -5.25 8.72 13.58
CA SER A 85 -4.87 9.92 12.82
C SER A 85 -5.31 9.86 11.36
N ALA A 86 -5.13 10.99 10.67
CA ALA A 86 -5.25 11.08 9.22
C ALA A 86 -3.99 10.59 8.47
N ASN A 87 -2.89 10.32 9.19
CA ASN A 87 -1.63 9.94 8.56
C ASN A 87 -1.79 8.64 7.78
N THR A 88 -1.03 8.52 6.69
CA THR A 88 -1.11 7.41 5.75
C THR A 88 0.24 6.75 5.68
N ILE A 89 0.27 5.41 5.76
CA ILE A 89 1.49 4.62 5.63
C ILE A 89 1.90 4.63 4.16
N GLN A 90 3.13 5.06 3.89
CA GLN A 90 3.67 5.18 2.54
C GLN A 90 4.46 3.93 2.18
N ILE A 91 4.05 3.25 1.10
CA ILE A 91 4.73 2.06 0.57
C ILE A 91 4.97 2.26 -0.92
N ILE A 92 6.22 2.06 -1.35
CA ILE A 92 6.60 2.02 -2.76
C ILE A 92 6.85 0.57 -3.15
N LEU A 93 6.17 0.07 -4.19
CA LEU A 93 6.51 -1.21 -4.82
C LEU A 93 7.50 -0.96 -5.95
N ASN A 94 8.66 -1.61 -5.86
CA ASN A 94 9.82 -1.43 -6.74
C ASN A 94 10.28 -2.78 -7.28
N GLY A 95 9.49 -3.37 -8.18
CA GLY A 95 9.78 -4.68 -8.77
C GLY A 95 9.49 -5.83 -7.81
N VAL A 96 8.26 -5.87 -7.30
CA VAL A 96 7.77 -6.92 -6.40
C VAL A 96 7.01 -7.98 -7.20
N ASP A 97 7.35 -9.25 -6.98
CA ASP A 97 6.64 -10.40 -7.55
C ASP A 97 6.25 -11.40 -6.45
N ILE A 98 4.97 -11.45 -6.12
CA ILE A 98 4.43 -12.28 -5.05
C ILE A 98 3.39 -13.25 -5.62
N GLU A 99 3.66 -14.55 -5.46
CA GLU A 99 2.68 -15.61 -5.70
C GLU A 99 2.32 -16.27 -4.36
N ALA A 100 1.24 -15.78 -3.76
CA ALA A 100 0.73 -16.33 -2.52
C ALA A 100 0.17 -17.74 -2.77
N GLN A 101 0.45 -18.64 -1.83
CA GLN A 101 0.03 -20.03 -1.92
C GLN A 101 -1.07 -20.33 -0.90
N TYR A 102 -1.94 -21.27 -1.23
CA TYR A 102 -2.95 -21.74 -0.29
C TYR A 102 -2.26 -22.43 0.89
N GLN A 103 -2.36 -21.83 2.08
CA GLN A 103 -1.88 -22.40 3.34
C GLN A 103 -3.07 -23.06 4.05
N SER A 104 -3.01 -24.37 4.33
CA SER A 104 -4.11 -25.07 5.00
C SER A 104 -4.26 -24.61 6.46
N LYS A 105 -5.36 -23.89 6.74
CA LYS A 105 -6.04 -23.62 8.03
C LYS A 105 -5.27 -23.18 9.29
N THR A 106 -3.94 -23.22 9.40
CA THR A 106 -3.28 -23.03 10.73
C THR A 106 -2.08 -22.09 10.79
N SER A 107 -1.60 -21.50 9.69
CA SER A 107 -0.55 -20.48 9.81
C SER A 107 -0.92 -19.21 9.05
N LEU A 108 -1.47 -18.25 9.79
CA LEU A 108 -1.52 -16.83 9.43
C LEU A 108 -2.39 -16.51 8.19
N SER A 109 -3.66 -16.20 8.42
CA SER A 109 -4.67 -15.91 7.37
C SER A 109 -4.28 -14.81 6.37
N TYR A 110 -3.34 -13.94 6.70
CA TYR A 110 -2.87 -12.91 5.77
C TYR A 110 -1.92 -13.45 4.69
N LYS A 111 -1.26 -14.60 4.88
CA LYS A 111 -0.31 -15.15 3.89
C LYS A 111 -0.95 -15.57 2.57
N GLN A 112 -2.28 -15.66 2.56
CA GLN A 112 -3.06 -15.97 1.38
C GLN A 112 -3.32 -14.71 0.53
N ASN A 113 -3.00 -13.52 1.06
CA ASN A 113 -3.05 -12.26 0.34
C ASN A 113 -1.61 -11.75 0.16
N PRO A 114 -1.11 -11.53 -1.08
CA PRO A 114 0.14 -10.83 -1.34
C PRO A 114 0.29 -9.53 -0.54
N ILE A 115 -0.78 -8.72 -0.51
CA ILE A 115 -0.88 -7.52 0.33
C ILE A 115 -2.18 -7.59 1.13
N SER A 116 -2.10 -7.35 2.44
CA SER A 116 -3.26 -7.34 3.32
C SER A 116 -3.27 -6.07 4.18
N ILE A 117 -4.25 -5.20 3.92
CA ILE A 117 -4.52 -3.95 4.63
C ILE A 117 -5.72 -4.20 5.53
N VAL A 118 -5.51 -4.13 6.85
CA VAL A 118 -6.55 -4.51 7.83
C VAL A 118 -6.76 -3.49 8.94
N ASN A 119 -7.88 -3.68 9.65
CA ASN A 119 -8.34 -2.81 10.74
C ASN A 119 -8.60 -1.38 10.26
N ARG A 120 -7.90 -0.38 10.81
CA ARG A 120 -8.08 1.04 10.47
C ARG A 120 -6.94 1.59 9.64
N ALA A 121 -6.17 0.69 8.99
CA ALA A 121 -5.01 1.05 8.20
C ALA A 121 -5.40 2.01 7.06
N LYS A 122 -4.61 3.06 6.90
CA LYS A 122 -4.63 3.94 5.74
C LYS A 122 -3.30 3.84 5.04
N VAL A 123 -3.31 3.43 3.79
CA VAL A 123 -2.11 3.13 3.01
C VAL A 123 -2.14 3.93 1.72
N ASN A 124 -1.00 4.49 1.36
CA ASN A 124 -0.75 4.97 0.03
C ASN A 124 0.30 4.05 -0.59
N LEU A 125 -0.10 3.39 -1.67
CA LEU A 125 0.69 2.41 -2.39
C LEU A 125 1.14 3.04 -3.71
N GLU A 126 2.41 3.34 -3.81
CA GLU A 126 3.01 3.88 -5.02
C GLU A 126 3.65 2.76 -5.85
N ILE A 127 3.33 2.71 -7.15
CA ILE A 127 3.95 1.80 -8.10
C ILE A 127 5.08 2.55 -8.80
N LYS A 128 6.31 2.21 -8.45
CA LYS A 128 7.49 2.94 -8.91
C LYS A 128 7.58 2.93 -10.44
N GLU A 129 7.89 4.08 -11.02
CA GLU A 129 8.16 4.23 -12.45
C GLU A 129 9.18 3.20 -12.96
N ASP A 130 9.01 2.77 -14.21
CA ASP A 130 9.86 1.78 -14.89
C ASP A 130 9.99 0.42 -14.17
N THR A 131 9.04 0.10 -13.28
CA THR A 131 8.95 -1.20 -12.65
C THR A 131 7.68 -1.94 -13.02
N VAL A 132 7.79 -3.28 -13.05
CA VAL A 132 6.65 -4.18 -13.17
C VAL A 132 6.52 -4.93 -11.86
N ASN A 133 5.34 -4.89 -11.28
CA ASN A 133 4.99 -5.58 -10.06
C ASN A 133 3.90 -6.62 -10.37
N SER A 134 3.94 -7.78 -9.72
CA SER A 134 3.03 -8.89 -9.95
C SER A 134 2.54 -9.44 -8.61
N LEU A 135 1.22 -9.53 -8.45
CA LEU A 135 0.59 -10.03 -7.23
C LEU A 135 -0.45 -11.07 -7.60
N LYS A 136 -0.26 -12.31 -7.14
CA LYS A 136 -1.17 -13.41 -7.38
C LYS A 136 -1.61 -14.07 -6.09
N ALA A 137 -2.93 -14.21 -5.91
CA ALA A 137 -3.54 -14.88 -4.77
C ALA A 137 -4.11 -16.26 -5.15
N PRO A 138 -4.17 -17.20 -4.19
CA PRO A 138 -4.91 -18.45 -4.34
C PRO A 138 -6.42 -18.20 -4.25
N ASP A 139 -7.20 -19.21 -4.64
CA ASP A 139 -8.66 -19.19 -4.59
C ASP A 139 -9.20 -18.65 -3.25
N TRP A 140 -10.29 -17.89 -3.33
CA TRP A 140 -10.99 -17.25 -2.22
C TRP A 140 -10.31 -16.01 -1.63
N TYR A 141 -9.12 -15.65 -2.10
CA TYR A 141 -8.36 -14.52 -1.57
C TYR A 141 -8.08 -13.43 -2.60
N ALA A 142 -8.15 -12.18 -2.16
CA ALA A 142 -7.76 -11.05 -2.98
C ALA A 142 -6.23 -10.93 -3.08
N ALA A 143 -5.72 -10.42 -4.21
CA ALA A 143 -4.29 -10.15 -4.32
C ALA A 143 -3.88 -8.98 -3.41
N ILE A 144 -4.68 -7.92 -3.42
CA ILE A 144 -4.61 -6.83 -2.46
C ILE A 144 -5.90 -6.82 -1.66
N ARG A 145 -5.83 -7.33 -0.43
CA ARG A 145 -6.97 -7.29 0.50
C ARG A 145 -7.07 -5.92 1.16
N VAL A 146 -8.20 -5.24 0.95
CA VAL A 146 -8.53 -3.95 1.56
C VAL A 146 -9.77 -4.18 2.43
N SER A 147 -9.59 -4.48 3.72
CA SER A 147 -10.71 -4.85 4.59
C SER A 147 -11.65 -3.67 4.86
N ASN A 148 -12.91 -3.94 5.20
CA ASN A 148 -13.82 -2.91 5.68
C ASN A 148 -13.19 -2.06 6.80
N GLY A 149 -13.41 -0.74 6.75
CA GLY A 149 -12.82 0.24 7.68
C GLY A 149 -11.40 0.71 7.33
N THR A 150 -10.77 0.13 6.32
CA THR A 150 -9.45 0.57 5.80
C THR A 150 -9.57 1.49 4.59
N GLN A 151 -8.46 2.13 4.24
CA GLN A 151 -8.34 2.95 3.04
C GLN A 151 -7.03 2.67 2.32
N MET A 152 -7.11 2.51 1.01
CA MET A 152 -5.95 2.43 0.14
C MET A 152 -6.08 3.49 -0.96
N THR A 153 -5.04 4.29 -1.12
CA THR A 153 -4.83 5.11 -2.31
C THR A 153 -3.68 4.50 -3.11
N MET A 154 -3.83 4.37 -4.42
CA MET A 154 -2.78 3.93 -5.33
C MET A 154 -2.36 5.08 -6.24
N ASN A 155 -1.05 5.25 -6.40
CA ASN A 155 -0.41 6.25 -7.26
C ASN A 155 0.79 5.63 -8.00
N GLY A 156 1.43 6.42 -8.85
CA GLY A 156 2.67 6.06 -9.54
C GLY A 156 2.43 5.71 -11.00
N THR A 157 3.51 5.58 -11.77
CA THR A 157 3.47 5.39 -13.23
C THR A 157 3.95 4.00 -13.67
N GLY A 158 4.40 3.16 -12.74
CA GLY A 158 4.77 1.79 -13.03
C GLY A 158 3.59 0.89 -13.40
N THR A 159 3.89 -0.37 -13.68
CA THR A 159 2.89 -1.40 -14.02
C THR A 159 2.64 -2.32 -12.82
N LEU A 160 1.36 -2.56 -12.53
CA LEU A 160 0.91 -3.53 -11.54
C LEU A 160 0.01 -4.58 -12.18
N ASN A 161 0.49 -5.82 -12.22
CA ASN A 161 -0.26 -6.99 -12.66
C ASN A 161 -0.88 -7.67 -11.44
N ILE A 162 -2.20 -7.85 -11.46
CA ILE A 162 -2.96 -8.38 -10.34
C ILE A 162 -3.78 -9.58 -10.77
N GLN A 163 -3.70 -10.67 -10.01
CA GLN A 163 -4.59 -11.81 -10.13
C GLN A 163 -5.14 -12.20 -8.75
N GLY A 164 -6.41 -11.91 -8.53
CA GLY A 164 -7.16 -12.46 -7.40
C GLY A 164 -7.44 -13.95 -7.61
N GLY A 165 -7.72 -14.68 -6.53
CA GLY A 165 -8.19 -16.05 -6.61
C GLY A 165 -9.63 -16.15 -7.13
N SER A 166 -10.06 -17.37 -7.46
CA SER A 166 -11.46 -17.64 -7.80
C SER A 166 -12.39 -17.13 -6.69
N TYR A 167 -13.54 -16.56 -7.06
CA TYR A 167 -14.54 -15.97 -6.17
C TYR A 167 -14.13 -14.70 -5.39
N ALA A 168 -12.87 -14.24 -5.50
CA ALA A 168 -12.36 -13.08 -4.78
C ALA A 168 -12.10 -11.88 -5.70
N ALA A 169 -11.88 -10.71 -5.11
CA ALA A 169 -11.48 -9.54 -5.88
C ALA A 169 -9.99 -9.60 -6.27
N GLY A 170 -9.58 -8.93 -7.35
CA GLY A 170 -8.16 -8.60 -7.54
C GLY A 170 -7.70 -7.64 -6.43
N ILE A 171 -8.42 -6.53 -6.28
CA ILE A 171 -8.24 -5.55 -5.20
C ILE A 171 -9.55 -5.41 -4.41
N GLY A 172 -9.52 -5.68 -3.10
CA GLY A 172 -10.64 -5.44 -2.19
C GLY A 172 -10.89 -6.57 -1.20
N GLY A 173 -12.10 -7.12 -1.16
CA GLY A 173 -12.48 -8.12 -0.15
C GLY A 173 -12.11 -9.56 -0.52
N ASN A 174 -11.82 -10.38 0.48
CA ASN A 174 -11.75 -11.83 0.33
C ASN A 174 -13.14 -12.44 0.14
N ALA A 175 -13.21 -13.60 -0.51
CA ALA A 175 -14.44 -14.38 -0.61
C ALA A 175 -14.75 -15.09 0.72
N GLY A 176 -16.02 -15.41 0.93
CA GLY A 176 -16.44 -16.21 2.08
C GLY A 176 -16.14 -17.69 1.84
N LEU A 177 -15.58 -18.38 2.85
CA LEU A 177 -15.34 -19.82 2.80
C LEU A 177 -16.52 -20.60 3.37
N ASN A 178 -16.78 -21.81 2.85
CA ASN A 178 -17.79 -22.73 3.38
C ASN A 178 -19.20 -22.12 3.48
N ASN A 179 -19.66 -21.44 2.43
CA ASN A 179 -20.95 -20.74 2.37
C ASN A 179 -21.08 -19.55 3.33
N ALA A 180 -19.97 -19.07 3.93
CA ALA A 180 -19.97 -17.80 4.64
C ALA A 180 -20.10 -16.63 3.65
N ALA A 181 -20.60 -15.50 4.15
CA ALA A 181 -20.55 -14.26 3.39
C ALA A 181 -19.09 -13.81 3.19
N GLY A 182 -18.80 -13.25 2.01
CA GLY A 182 -17.52 -12.60 1.74
C GLY A 182 -17.31 -11.31 2.51
N GLU A 183 -16.08 -10.84 2.46
CA GLU A 183 -15.67 -9.62 3.12
C GLU A 183 -16.07 -8.39 2.27
N SER A 184 -16.68 -7.39 2.92
CA SER A 184 -16.86 -6.07 2.33
C SER A 184 -15.53 -5.34 2.23
N THR A 185 -15.31 -4.65 1.11
CA THR A 185 -14.08 -3.89 0.89
C THR A 185 -14.07 -2.58 1.67
N GLY A 186 -12.86 -2.11 2.04
CA GLY A 186 -12.61 -0.73 2.45
C GLY A 186 -12.60 0.22 1.26
N SER A 187 -12.21 1.48 1.51
CA SER A 187 -12.12 2.50 0.46
C SER A 187 -10.90 2.26 -0.42
N ILE A 188 -11.11 2.24 -1.73
CA ILE A 188 -10.04 2.12 -2.73
C ILE A 188 -10.11 3.35 -3.64
N THR A 189 -8.99 4.05 -3.75
CA THR A 189 -8.79 5.16 -4.69
C THR A 189 -7.59 4.83 -5.56
N ILE A 190 -7.72 4.98 -6.88
CA ILE A 190 -6.63 4.81 -7.84
C ILE A 190 -6.53 6.12 -8.60
N ASN A 191 -5.42 6.84 -8.44
CA ASN A 191 -5.23 8.13 -9.09
C ASN A 191 -4.45 7.99 -10.40
N ASP A 192 -3.41 7.14 -10.42
CA ASP A 192 -2.50 6.96 -11.55
C ASP A 192 -1.99 5.51 -11.62
N GLY A 193 -1.37 5.19 -12.75
CA GLY A 193 -0.66 3.93 -12.98
C GLY A 193 -1.33 3.02 -14.00
N ILE A 194 -0.58 2.01 -14.46
CA ILE A 194 -1.10 0.96 -15.34
C ILE A 194 -1.42 -0.25 -14.48
N ILE A 195 -2.71 -0.56 -14.34
CA ILE A 195 -3.19 -1.71 -13.55
C ILE A 195 -3.82 -2.73 -14.49
N ASN A 196 -3.18 -3.89 -14.61
CA ASN A 196 -3.70 -5.01 -15.36
C ASN A 196 -4.30 -6.02 -14.39
N ILE A 197 -5.62 -6.18 -14.41
CA ILE A 197 -6.31 -7.14 -13.54
C ILE A 197 -6.76 -8.36 -14.35
N ASN A 198 -6.16 -9.50 -14.05
CA ASN A 198 -6.57 -10.80 -14.58
C ASN A 198 -7.59 -11.41 -13.60
N VAL A 199 -8.86 -11.36 -13.99
CA VAL A 199 -9.94 -11.97 -13.19
C VAL A 199 -9.95 -13.48 -13.37
N ALA A 200 -10.04 -14.19 -12.24
CA ALA A 200 -10.22 -15.64 -12.21
C ALA A 200 -11.71 -16.00 -12.37
N GLU A 201 -12.04 -17.30 -12.29
CA GLU A 201 -13.43 -17.75 -12.35
C GLU A 201 -14.26 -17.12 -11.22
N TYR A 202 -15.42 -16.54 -11.58
CA TYR A 202 -16.34 -15.86 -10.66
C TYR A 202 -15.73 -14.74 -9.80
N SER A 203 -14.57 -14.23 -10.21
CA SER A 203 -13.86 -13.15 -9.55
C SER A 203 -14.32 -11.78 -10.07
N ILE A 204 -14.10 -10.74 -9.29
CA ILE A 204 -14.27 -9.35 -9.75
C ILE A 204 -12.92 -8.64 -9.76
N GLY A 205 -12.76 -7.62 -10.60
CA GLY A 205 -11.50 -6.89 -10.66
C GLY A 205 -11.21 -6.11 -9.36
N ILE A 206 -12.13 -5.22 -9.00
CA ILE A 206 -12.04 -4.37 -7.80
C ILE A 206 -13.39 -4.40 -7.07
N GLY A 207 -13.40 -4.70 -5.77
CA GLY A 207 -14.63 -4.68 -4.95
C GLY A 207 -14.63 -5.70 -3.81
N GLY A 208 -15.81 -6.07 -3.30
CA GLY A 208 -15.95 -7.12 -2.28
C GLY A 208 -15.76 -8.54 -2.85
N GLY A 209 -15.38 -9.50 -2.02
CA GLY A 209 -15.38 -10.90 -2.45
C GLY A 209 -16.79 -11.46 -2.59
N ALA A 210 -16.96 -12.69 -3.09
CA ALA A 210 -18.27 -13.30 -3.27
C ALA A 210 -19.14 -13.21 -1.98
N GLY A 211 -20.30 -12.55 -2.09
CA GLY A 211 -21.21 -12.27 -0.97
C GLY A 211 -20.88 -11.03 -0.14
N GLY A 212 -19.81 -10.30 -0.47
CA GLY A 212 -19.44 -9.01 0.13
C GLY A 212 -19.85 -7.82 -0.74
N ILE A 213 -19.91 -6.63 -0.14
CA ILE A 213 -20.24 -5.39 -0.85
C ILE A 213 -18.96 -4.68 -1.30
N GLY A 214 -18.93 -4.22 -2.55
CA GLY A 214 -17.89 -3.36 -3.11
C GLY A 214 -18.15 -1.87 -2.83
N SER A 215 -17.09 -1.10 -2.57
CA SER A 215 -17.09 0.36 -2.56
C SER A 215 -15.84 0.82 -3.30
N VAL A 216 -16.02 1.52 -4.43
CA VAL A 216 -14.91 2.11 -5.20
C VAL A 216 -15.05 3.62 -5.12
N GLY A 217 -14.01 4.28 -4.58
CA GLY A 217 -13.90 5.73 -4.58
C GLY A 217 -13.63 6.20 -6.01
N LYS A 218 -14.44 7.17 -6.46
CA LYS A 218 -14.40 7.89 -7.74
C LYS A 218 -13.07 7.75 -8.52
N TYR A 219 -13.13 7.12 -9.70
CA TYR A 219 -12.07 7.20 -10.71
C TYR A 219 -12.16 8.55 -11.41
N SER A 220 -11.10 9.35 -11.38
CA SER A 220 -10.95 10.57 -12.17
C SER A 220 -9.73 10.42 -13.06
N GLY A 221 -9.91 9.72 -14.18
CA GLY A 221 -9.00 9.78 -15.32
C GLY A 221 -9.22 11.04 -16.15
#